data_AF-A0A349QUE7-F1
#
_entry.id   AF-A0A349QUE7-F1
#
_cell.length_a   1.000
_cell.length_b   1.000
_cell.length_c   1.000
_cell.angle_alpha   90.00
_cell.angle_beta   90.00
_cell.angle_gamma   90.00
#
_symmetry.space_group_name_H-M   'P 1'
#
loop_
_entity.id
_entity.type
_entity.pdbx_description
1 polymer ?
#
loop_
_entity_poly.entity_id
_entity_poly.type
_entity_poly.pdbx_seq_one_letter_code
_entity_poly.pdbx_strand_id
1 'polypeptide(L)'
;MINRYCILAFLVLTTLLTAKGQSSIKGRVVDEKTQKGIAGATIKANHSLILATTDSEGAFVFSLKTYDTVWISSVGYKAKKLAIKREQKNVLVSLMPESVMIEEVQISTGYYSLPKERATGSFDFIDSKTLQRNTSSAILDRLEDIAPSLQFDKRKIGQMNSDNNRTAMRLRGTNTIYADGSPLIILDNFPYDGDINGLNPNDIESITMLKDAAATSIWGARASNGVIVLTSKKGKGDQPLTVSLNAVNSFSPRPDLTYGKDFINAKDYIDLEKVFFEKGIYDARYSDASKSPLSPVVTWLYQHRNNKISDTDLDQRLRSAAQIDLRDEAKRYL
;
A
#
# COMPACT_ATOMS: atom_id res chain seq x y z
N MET A 1 -66.21 -40.56 -53.68
CA MET A 1 -66.18 -40.03 -52.29
C MET A 1 -64.93 -40.43 -51.48
N ILE A 2 -63.94 -41.14 -52.04
CA ILE A 2 -62.74 -41.59 -51.28
C ILE A 2 -61.64 -40.49 -51.15
N ASN A 3 -61.49 -39.59 -52.13
CA ASN A 3 -60.36 -38.64 -52.15
C ASN A 3 -60.44 -37.48 -51.15
N ARG A 4 -61.62 -37.16 -50.59
CA ARG A 4 -61.76 -36.04 -49.63
C ARG A 4 -61.36 -36.43 -48.20
N TYR A 5 -61.51 -37.70 -47.82
CA TYR A 5 -61.15 -38.17 -46.48
C TYR A 5 -59.65 -38.47 -46.34
N CYS A 6 -58.98 -38.89 -47.42
CA CYS A 6 -57.52 -39.12 -47.40
C CYS A 6 -56.72 -37.82 -47.22
N ILE A 7 -57.17 -36.70 -47.79
CA ILE A 7 -56.49 -35.40 -47.64
C ILE A 7 -56.66 -34.85 -46.22
N LEU A 8 -57.82 -35.04 -45.59
CA LEU A 8 -58.04 -34.65 -44.19
C LEU A 8 -57.22 -35.51 -43.21
N ALA A 9 -57.10 -36.82 -43.47
CA ALA A 9 -56.28 -37.71 -42.65
C ALA A 9 -54.77 -37.37 -42.73
N PHE A 10 -54.29 -36.96 -43.90
CA PHE A 10 -52.88 -36.56 -44.09
C PHE A 10 -52.55 -35.20 -43.45
N LEU A 11 -53.54 -34.29 -43.37
CA LEU A 11 -53.38 -32.97 -42.73
C LEU A 11 -53.44 -33.02 -41.19
N VAL A 12 -54.17 -34.00 -40.64
CA VAL A 12 -54.18 -34.27 -39.18
C VAL A 12 -52.91 -35.04 -38.75
N LEU A 13 -52.35 -35.89 -39.61
CA LEU A 13 -51.12 -36.63 -39.29
C LEU A 13 -49.85 -35.75 -39.35
N THR A 14 -49.84 -34.68 -40.15
CA THR A 14 -48.71 -33.74 -40.27
C THR A 14 -48.67 -32.67 -39.17
N THR A 15 -49.81 -32.41 -38.50
CA THR A 15 -49.87 -31.47 -37.36
C THR A 15 -49.45 -32.11 -36.02
N LEU A 16 -49.32 -33.44 -35.96
CA LEU A 16 -48.84 -34.17 -34.78
C LEU A 16 -47.31 -34.31 -34.69
N LEU A 17 -46.54 -33.90 -35.70
CA LEU A 17 -45.09 -34.12 -35.76
C LEU A 17 -44.17 -32.92 -35.49
N THR A 18 -44.68 -31.79 -35.00
CA THR A 18 -43.83 -30.62 -34.68
C THR A 18 -43.98 -30.10 -33.26
N ALA A 19 -44.05 -31.00 -32.28
CA ALA A 19 -43.64 -30.69 -30.91
C ALA A 19 -42.19 -31.15 -30.71
N LYS A 20 -41.21 -30.37 -31.20
CA LYS A 20 -39.82 -30.51 -30.71
C LYS A 20 -39.84 -30.12 -29.24
N GLY A 21 -39.95 -31.11 -28.37
CA GLY A 21 -40.03 -30.93 -26.92
C GLY A 21 -38.87 -30.07 -26.43
N GLN A 22 -39.20 -28.91 -25.87
CA GLN A 22 -38.32 -28.26 -24.91
C GLN A 22 -38.14 -29.27 -23.77
N SER A 23 -36.96 -29.88 -23.66
CA SER A 23 -36.62 -30.73 -22.53
C SER A 23 -36.63 -29.85 -21.28
N SER A 24 -37.75 -29.86 -20.57
CA SER A 24 -37.84 -29.23 -19.25
C SER A 24 -37.04 -30.08 -18.27
N ILE A 25 -36.04 -29.46 -17.67
CA ILE A 25 -35.23 -30.07 -16.62
C ILE A 25 -35.88 -29.67 -15.31
N LYS A 26 -36.24 -30.67 -14.50
CA LYS A 26 -36.74 -30.46 -13.14
C LYS A 26 -35.64 -30.81 -12.15
N GLY A 27 -35.61 -30.14 -11.03
CA GLY A 27 -34.63 -30.44 -10.01
C GLY A 27 -34.96 -29.82 -8.68
N ARG A 28 -34.11 -30.10 -7.69
CA ARG A 28 -34.21 -29.57 -6.34
C ARG A 28 -32.83 -29.12 -5.86
N VAL A 29 -32.78 -27.95 -5.25
CA VAL A 29 -31.59 -27.45 -4.54
C VAL A 29 -31.81 -27.68 -3.06
N VAL A 30 -30.88 -28.38 -2.43
CA VAL A 30 -30.92 -28.72 -1.02
C VAL A 30 -29.65 -28.27 -0.29
N ASP A 31 -29.79 -27.98 0.98
CA ASP A 31 -28.68 -27.76 1.89
C ASP A 31 -27.96 -29.08 2.16
N GLU A 32 -26.64 -29.10 2.02
CA GLU A 32 -25.85 -30.33 2.18
C GLU A 32 -25.95 -30.93 3.59
N LYS A 33 -26.03 -30.09 4.64
CA LYS A 33 -26.06 -30.53 6.04
C LYS A 33 -27.46 -30.90 6.49
N THR A 34 -28.45 -30.08 6.16
CA THR A 34 -29.81 -30.24 6.70
C THR A 34 -30.75 -30.97 5.75
N GLN A 35 -30.34 -31.19 4.49
CA GLN A 35 -31.17 -31.77 3.42
C GLN A 35 -32.49 -31.01 3.18
N LYS A 36 -32.63 -29.80 3.73
CA LYS A 36 -33.78 -28.93 3.51
C LYS A 36 -33.65 -28.23 2.16
N GLY A 37 -34.79 -28.00 1.50
CA GLY A 37 -34.84 -27.25 0.25
C GLY A 37 -34.41 -25.80 0.44
N ILE A 38 -33.58 -25.29 -0.45
CA ILE A 38 -33.12 -23.90 -0.42
C ILE A 38 -34.04 -23.07 -1.32
N ALA A 39 -34.81 -22.17 -0.70
CA ALA A 39 -35.66 -21.22 -1.42
C ALA A 39 -34.86 -20.04 -1.96
N GLY A 40 -35.25 -19.52 -3.14
CA GLY A 40 -34.65 -18.32 -3.72
C GLY A 40 -33.25 -18.52 -4.34
N ALA A 41 -32.77 -19.75 -4.50
CA ALA A 41 -31.52 -20.02 -5.20
C ALA A 41 -31.67 -19.67 -6.69
N THR A 42 -30.75 -18.88 -7.21
CA THR A 42 -30.74 -18.44 -8.61
C THR A 42 -29.91 -19.38 -9.47
N ILE A 43 -30.49 -19.80 -10.60
CA ILE A 43 -29.89 -20.71 -11.56
C ILE A 43 -29.54 -19.91 -12.81
N LYS A 44 -28.25 -19.80 -13.15
CA LYS A 44 -27.74 -18.98 -14.27
C LYS A 44 -27.01 -19.81 -15.32
N ALA A 45 -27.26 -19.54 -16.61
CA ALA A 45 -26.41 -19.99 -17.71
C ALA A 45 -25.31 -18.95 -17.98
N ASN A 46 -24.06 -19.41 -18.14
CA ASN A 46 -22.91 -18.58 -18.54
C ASN A 46 -22.82 -17.23 -17.78
N HIS A 47 -22.94 -17.27 -16.45
CA HIS A 47 -22.85 -16.13 -15.51
C HIS A 47 -23.90 -15.01 -15.63
N SER A 48 -24.61 -14.87 -16.76
CA SER A 48 -25.42 -13.67 -17.03
C SER A 48 -26.92 -13.95 -17.13
N LEU A 49 -27.34 -15.08 -17.71
CA LEU A 49 -28.75 -15.34 -17.98
C LEU A 49 -29.40 -16.14 -16.84
N ILE A 50 -30.34 -15.54 -16.11
CA ILE A 50 -31.16 -16.25 -15.12
C ILE A 50 -32.12 -17.19 -15.85
N LEU A 51 -32.01 -18.49 -15.60
CA LEU A 51 -32.85 -19.55 -16.18
C LEU A 51 -34.07 -19.85 -15.32
N ALA A 52 -33.89 -19.89 -14.00
CA ALA A 52 -34.93 -20.17 -13.02
C ALA A 52 -34.49 -19.74 -11.61
N THR A 53 -35.47 -19.67 -10.72
CA THR A 53 -35.28 -19.49 -9.28
C THR A 53 -35.99 -20.63 -8.56
N THR A 54 -35.46 -21.09 -7.43
CA THR A 54 -36.09 -22.15 -6.64
C THR A 54 -37.28 -21.65 -5.81
N ASP A 55 -38.29 -22.50 -5.65
CA ASP A 55 -39.47 -22.25 -4.80
C ASP A 55 -39.20 -22.51 -3.30
N SER A 56 -40.24 -22.41 -2.47
CA SER A 56 -40.15 -22.63 -1.01
C SER A 56 -39.70 -24.04 -0.60
N GLU A 57 -39.85 -25.04 -1.48
CA GLU A 57 -39.39 -26.40 -1.23
C GLU A 57 -38.02 -26.68 -1.88
N GLY A 58 -37.42 -25.67 -2.53
CA GLY A 58 -36.17 -25.76 -3.25
C GLY A 58 -36.28 -26.36 -4.65
N ALA A 59 -37.49 -26.59 -5.16
CA ALA A 59 -37.69 -27.14 -6.49
C ALA A 59 -37.53 -26.06 -7.58
N PHE A 60 -37.03 -26.46 -8.74
CA PHE A 60 -36.87 -25.58 -9.90
C PHE A 60 -37.23 -26.32 -11.19
N VAL A 61 -37.66 -25.55 -12.19
CA VAL A 61 -37.89 -26.03 -13.55
C VAL A 61 -37.36 -24.99 -14.52
N PHE A 62 -36.52 -25.40 -15.47
CA PHE A 62 -36.13 -24.54 -16.59
C PHE A 62 -35.98 -25.38 -17.86
N SER A 63 -35.98 -24.69 -19.00
CA SER A 63 -35.75 -25.30 -20.31
C SER A 63 -34.49 -24.72 -20.93
N LEU A 64 -33.54 -25.57 -21.30
CA LEU A 64 -32.36 -25.17 -22.05
C LEU A 64 -32.50 -25.57 -23.52
N LYS A 65 -32.12 -24.65 -24.43
CA LYS A 65 -32.08 -24.92 -25.88
C LYS A 65 -30.81 -25.68 -26.29
N THR A 66 -29.72 -25.48 -25.56
CA THR A 66 -28.38 -26.02 -25.83
C THR A 66 -27.78 -26.57 -24.52
N TYR A 67 -26.91 -27.58 -24.59
CA TYR A 67 -26.16 -28.04 -23.41
C TYR A 67 -25.31 -26.89 -22.89
N ASP A 68 -25.47 -26.57 -21.61
CA ASP A 68 -24.76 -25.47 -21.01
C ASP A 68 -24.36 -25.80 -19.58
N THR A 69 -23.33 -25.10 -19.11
CA THR A 69 -22.93 -25.19 -17.71
C THR A 69 -23.73 -24.19 -16.90
N VAL A 70 -24.36 -24.68 -15.85
CA VAL A 70 -25.26 -23.90 -15.02
C VAL A 70 -24.58 -23.58 -13.69
N TRP A 71 -24.70 -22.33 -13.28
CA TRP A 71 -24.25 -21.83 -12.00
C TRP A 71 -25.45 -21.70 -11.07
N ILE A 72 -25.36 -22.33 -9.91
CA ILE A 72 -26.37 -22.21 -8.86
C ILE A 72 -25.77 -21.40 -7.72
N SER A 73 -26.40 -20.29 -7.37
CA SER A 73 -25.98 -19.39 -6.29
C SER A 73 -27.17 -19.08 -5.38
N SER A 74 -26.95 -19.08 -4.06
CA SER A 74 -27.93 -18.63 -3.08
C SER A 74 -27.24 -17.78 -2.01
N VAL A 75 -27.98 -16.91 -1.34
CA VAL A 75 -27.46 -16.07 -0.26
C VAL A 75 -27.04 -16.96 0.91
N GLY A 76 -25.77 -16.86 1.34
CA GLY A 76 -25.21 -17.70 2.41
C GLY A 76 -24.73 -19.08 1.96
N TYR A 77 -24.59 -19.34 0.66
CA TYR A 77 -24.13 -20.61 0.11
C TYR A 77 -23.08 -20.44 -0.98
N LYS A 78 -22.10 -21.34 -1.01
CA LYS A 78 -21.03 -21.33 -2.03
C LYS A 78 -21.62 -21.64 -3.39
N ALA A 79 -21.35 -20.78 -4.38
CA ALA A 79 -21.82 -20.98 -5.74
C ALA A 79 -21.28 -22.30 -6.32
N LYS A 80 -22.16 -23.14 -6.88
CA LYS A 80 -21.81 -24.44 -7.44
C LYS A 80 -22.00 -24.46 -8.95
N LYS A 81 -20.97 -24.93 -9.66
CA LYS A 81 -20.98 -25.12 -11.12
C LYS A 81 -21.41 -26.55 -11.43
N LEU A 82 -22.44 -26.71 -12.27
CA LEU A 82 -22.96 -28.02 -12.66
C LEU A 82 -23.15 -28.10 -14.19
N ALA A 83 -22.56 -29.13 -14.81
CA ALA A 83 -22.78 -29.44 -16.22
C ALA A 83 -24.03 -30.32 -16.37
N ILE A 84 -24.97 -29.95 -17.26
CA ILE A 84 -26.23 -30.68 -17.43
C ILE A 84 -26.26 -31.41 -18.77
N LYS A 85 -26.54 -32.72 -18.73
CA LYS A 85 -26.64 -33.61 -19.91
C LYS A 85 -28.10 -33.77 -20.38
N ARG A 86 -28.31 -34.07 -21.67
CA ARG A 86 -29.65 -34.17 -22.32
C ARG A 86 -30.65 -35.11 -21.63
N GLU A 87 -30.14 -36.16 -21.00
CA GLU A 87 -30.93 -37.27 -20.45
C GLU A 87 -31.31 -37.06 -18.98
N GLN A 88 -30.75 -36.05 -18.31
CA GLN A 88 -31.09 -35.74 -16.93
C GLN A 88 -32.41 -34.99 -16.85
N LYS A 89 -33.49 -35.72 -16.54
CA LYS A 89 -34.80 -35.14 -16.26
C LYS A 89 -34.93 -34.62 -14.82
N ASN A 90 -34.18 -35.21 -13.89
CA ASN A 90 -34.15 -34.86 -12.47
C ASN A 90 -32.72 -34.55 -12.02
N VAL A 91 -32.52 -33.37 -11.43
CA VAL A 91 -31.21 -32.93 -10.91
C VAL A 91 -31.35 -32.56 -9.43
N LEU A 92 -30.58 -33.22 -8.57
CA LEU A 92 -30.43 -32.85 -7.17
C LEU A 92 -29.12 -32.07 -7.00
N VAL A 93 -29.19 -30.86 -6.46
CA VAL A 93 -28.03 -29.99 -6.24
C VAL A 93 -27.89 -29.72 -4.75
N SER A 94 -26.84 -30.28 -4.13
CA SER A 94 -26.46 -29.91 -2.76
C SER A 94 -25.57 -28.66 -2.77
N LEU A 95 -25.95 -27.64 -2.01
CA LEU A 95 -25.12 -26.45 -1.76
C LEU A 95 -24.53 -26.50 -0.36
N MET A 96 -23.26 -26.11 -0.27
CA MET A 96 -22.55 -25.92 0.99
C MET A 96 -22.86 -24.54 1.56
N PRO A 97 -23.27 -24.42 2.83
CA PRO A 97 -23.40 -23.13 3.48
C PRO A 97 -22.04 -22.45 3.51
N GLU A 98 -21.98 -21.23 2.99
CA GLU A 98 -20.81 -20.37 3.01
C GLU A 98 -21.03 -19.36 4.14
N SER A 99 -20.35 -19.60 5.26
CA SER A 99 -20.28 -18.61 6.34
C SER A 99 -19.47 -17.43 5.82
N VAL A 100 -20.16 -16.38 5.39
CA VAL A 100 -19.55 -15.06 5.16
C VAL A 100 -19.17 -14.53 6.54
N MET A 101 -17.97 -14.88 7.02
CA MET A 101 -17.34 -14.08 8.05
C MET A 101 -16.96 -12.77 7.37
N ILE A 102 -17.57 -11.67 7.79
CA ILE A 102 -17.04 -10.35 7.51
C ILE A 102 -15.61 -10.38 8.05
N GLU A 103 -14.60 -10.17 7.20
CA GLU A 103 -13.21 -10.02 7.64
C GLU A 103 -13.13 -8.77 8.52
N GLU A 104 -13.36 -8.97 9.81
CA GLU A 104 -13.22 -7.96 10.83
C GLU A 104 -11.74 -7.56 10.87
N VAL A 105 -11.45 -6.25 10.74
CA VAL A 105 -10.07 -5.75 10.74
C VAL A 105 -9.44 -6.08 12.09
N GLN A 106 -8.60 -7.11 12.04
CA GLN A 106 -7.91 -7.68 13.17
C GLN A 106 -6.66 -6.84 13.45
N ILE A 107 -6.65 -6.15 14.59
CA ILE A 107 -5.52 -5.30 14.99
C ILE A 107 -4.59 -6.14 15.85
N SER A 108 -3.36 -6.30 15.37
CA SER A 108 -2.33 -6.96 16.14
C SER A 108 -1.75 -5.99 17.17
N THR A 109 -1.98 -6.27 18.45
CA THR A 109 -1.20 -5.69 19.55
C THR A 109 0.20 -6.32 19.66
N GLY A 110 0.49 -7.28 18.77
CA GLY A 110 1.67 -8.13 18.70
C GLY A 110 1.63 -9.35 19.63
N TYR A 111 0.56 -9.57 20.41
CA TYR A 111 0.29 -10.87 21.05
C TYR A 111 -1.16 -11.32 20.85
N TYR A 112 -2.11 -10.38 20.93
CA TYR A 112 -3.52 -10.63 20.71
C TYR A 112 -4.02 -9.84 19.50
N SER A 113 -4.81 -10.51 18.68
CA SER A 113 -5.58 -9.88 17.62
C SER A 113 -6.92 -9.43 18.20
N LEU A 114 -7.10 -8.12 18.36
CA LEU A 114 -8.33 -7.54 18.89
C LEU A 114 -9.06 -6.80 17.77
N PRO A 115 -10.39 -6.92 17.68
CA PRO A 115 -11.16 -6.06 16.80
C PRO A 115 -10.96 -4.59 17.15
N LYS A 116 -11.01 -3.74 16.13
CA LYS A 116 -10.87 -2.28 16.27
C LYS A 116 -11.77 -1.68 17.36
N GLU A 117 -12.97 -2.22 17.53
CA GLU A 117 -13.96 -1.75 18.50
C GLU A 117 -13.62 -2.11 19.96
N ARG A 118 -12.77 -3.12 20.17
CA ARG A 118 -12.42 -3.65 21.50
C ARG A 118 -11.02 -3.25 21.95
N ALA A 119 -10.24 -2.61 21.09
CA ALA A 119 -8.92 -2.10 21.44
C ALA A 119 -9.07 -0.83 22.29
N THR A 120 -8.80 -0.94 23.60
CA THR A 120 -8.75 0.21 24.51
C THR A 120 -7.43 0.97 24.34
N GLY A 121 -7.47 2.24 23.95
CA GLY A 121 -6.31 3.13 23.80
C GLY A 121 -6.19 3.73 22.40
N SER A 122 -5.28 4.68 22.20
CA SER A 122 -5.03 5.29 20.89
C SER A 122 -4.02 4.49 20.08
N PHE A 123 -4.44 4.11 18.89
CA PHE A 123 -3.61 3.48 17.88
C PHE A 123 -3.97 4.00 16.49
N ASP A 124 -3.05 3.84 15.54
CA ASP A 124 -3.31 3.98 14.11
C ASP A 124 -3.07 2.63 13.43
N PHE A 125 -3.92 2.28 12.48
CA PHE A 125 -3.79 1.06 11.68
C PHE A 125 -3.66 1.43 10.21
N ILE A 126 -2.64 0.90 9.56
CA ILE A 126 -2.35 1.07 8.14
C ILE A 126 -2.39 -0.31 7.49
N ASP A 127 -3.29 -0.48 6.54
CA ASP A 127 -3.42 -1.70 5.75
C ASP A 127 -2.39 -1.75 4.60
N SER A 128 -2.14 -2.95 4.08
CA SER A 128 -1.26 -3.15 2.91
C SER A 128 -1.66 -2.29 1.72
N LYS A 129 -2.96 -2.02 1.52
CA LYS A 129 -3.45 -1.22 0.38
C LYS A 129 -3.06 0.24 0.53
N THR A 130 -3.15 0.81 1.73
CA THR A 130 -2.73 2.19 2.02
C THR A 130 -1.22 2.31 1.99
N LEU A 131 -0.51 1.33 2.55
CA LEU A 131 0.96 1.30 2.49
C LEU A 131 1.48 1.26 1.05
N GLN A 132 0.81 0.55 0.14
CA GLN A 132 1.21 0.45 -1.27
C GLN A 132 0.79 1.64 -2.14
N ARG A 133 0.11 2.66 -1.60
CA ARG A 133 -0.19 3.88 -2.38
C ARG A 133 1.08 4.66 -2.70
N ASN A 134 2.07 4.60 -1.81
CA ASN A 134 3.41 5.13 -2.06
C ASN A 134 4.31 3.97 -2.56
N THR A 135 5.07 4.22 -3.62
CA THR A 135 5.92 3.24 -4.30
C THR A 135 7.39 3.32 -3.88
N SER A 136 7.73 4.12 -2.87
CA SER A 136 9.10 4.21 -2.35
C SER A 136 9.63 2.85 -1.88
N SER A 137 10.96 2.67 -1.93
CA SER A 137 11.60 1.40 -1.57
C SER A 137 11.69 1.18 -0.06
N ALA A 138 11.77 2.24 0.74
CA ALA A 138 11.85 2.17 2.19
C ALA A 138 10.48 2.27 2.86
N ILE A 139 10.26 1.52 3.94
CA ILE A 139 9.01 1.56 4.71
C ILE A 139 8.77 2.96 5.27
N LEU A 140 9.84 3.64 5.70
CA LEU A 140 9.76 4.96 6.33
C LEU A 140 9.22 6.02 5.40
N ASP A 141 9.71 6.04 4.17
CA ASP A 141 9.27 6.97 3.13
C ASP A 141 7.78 6.76 2.81
N ARG A 142 7.30 5.50 2.83
CA ARG A 142 5.88 5.22 2.65
C ARG A 142 5.03 5.72 3.81
N LEU A 143 5.55 5.60 5.03
CA LEU A 143 4.86 6.02 6.25
C LEU A 143 4.78 7.54 6.37
N GLU A 144 5.73 8.31 5.83
CA GLU A 144 5.76 9.77 5.95
C GLU A 144 4.45 10.43 5.51
N ASP A 145 3.85 9.98 4.40
CA ASP A 145 2.64 10.59 3.86
C ASP A 145 1.33 10.05 4.46
N ILE A 146 1.36 8.88 5.07
CA ILE A 146 0.15 8.14 5.50
C ILE A 146 0.02 8.00 7.01
N ALA A 147 1.07 8.32 7.78
CA ALA A 147 1.13 8.19 9.23
C ALA A 147 1.17 9.57 9.92
N PRO A 148 0.02 10.20 10.23
CA PRO A 148 -0.03 11.56 10.79
C PRO A 148 0.55 11.66 12.20
N SER A 149 0.61 10.54 12.95
CA SER A 149 1.16 10.50 14.30
C SER A 149 2.68 10.39 14.33
N LEU A 150 3.33 10.30 13.17
CA LEU A 150 4.73 9.99 12.99
C LEU A 150 5.49 11.22 12.51
N GLN A 151 6.53 11.61 13.23
CA GLN A 151 7.38 12.74 12.87
C GLN A 151 8.77 12.25 12.50
N PHE A 152 9.24 12.65 11.31
CA PHE A 152 10.56 12.32 10.80
C PHE A 152 11.50 13.52 10.87
N ASP A 153 12.68 13.35 11.47
CA ASP A 153 13.73 14.36 11.52
C ASP A 153 14.70 14.15 10.34
N LYS A 154 14.36 14.78 9.22
CA LYS A 154 15.10 14.68 7.94
C LYS A 154 16.55 15.14 8.01
N ARG A 155 16.93 15.91 9.04
CA ARG A 155 18.31 16.37 9.24
C ARG A 155 19.29 15.23 9.55
N LYS A 156 18.77 14.09 10.00
CA LYS A 156 19.55 12.89 10.32
C LYS A 156 19.50 11.81 9.24
N ILE A 157 18.64 11.95 8.22
CA ILE A 157 18.41 10.94 7.17
C ILE A 157 19.62 10.79 6.22
N GLY A 158 20.57 11.73 6.23
CA GLY A 158 21.82 11.66 5.45
C GLY A 158 23.07 11.26 6.25
N GLN A 159 22.98 11.06 7.56
CA GLN A 159 24.10 10.65 8.41
C GLN A 159 23.95 9.17 8.76
N MET A 160 24.07 8.32 7.75
CA MET A 160 24.05 6.87 7.88
C MET A 160 25.42 6.41 8.45
N ASN A 161 25.69 6.76 9.71
CA ASN A 161 26.78 6.15 10.47
C ASN A 161 26.25 4.88 11.12
N SER A 162 26.84 3.77 10.68
CA SER A 162 26.49 2.36 10.85
C SER A 162 26.28 1.82 12.28
N ASP A 163 26.42 2.63 13.32
CA ASP A 163 26.51 2.11 14.70
C ASP A 163 25.24 2.25 15.53
N ASN A 164 24.29 3.08 15.11
CA ASN A 164 23.07 3.29 15.86
C ASN A 164 21.90 3.51 14.90
N ASN A 165 21.19 2.42 14.65
CA ASN A 165 20.01 2.27 13.80
C ASN A 165 18.77 3.02 14.32
N ARG A 166 19.00 4.19 14.90
CA ARG A 166 18.03 5.02 15.61
C ARG A 166 17.33 5.81 14.55
N THR A 167 16.25 5.23 14.06
CA THR A 167 15.32 5.89 13.17
C THR A 167 15.02 7.26 13.76
N ALA A 168 15.26 8.31 12.97
CA ALA A 168 15.01 9.69 13.33
C ALA A 168 13.48 9.96 13.33
N MET A 169 12.73 9.08 13.96
CA MET A 169 11.29 8.98 13.94
C MET A 169 10.78 9.11 15.37
N ARG A 170 9.71 9.87 15.55
CA ARG A 170 9.05 10.08 16.83
C ARG A 170 7.57 9.84 16.70
N LEU A 171 7.00 9.04 17.59
CA LEU A 171 5.56 8.85 17.68
C LEU A 171 4.98 9.87 18.66
N ARG A 172 4.09 10.74 18.18
CA ARG A 172 3.52 11.89 18.92
C ARG A 172 4.54 12.90 19.46
N GLY A 173 5.64 13.12 18.74
CA GLY A 173 6.62 14.16 19.08
C GLY A 173 7.63 13.76 20.14
N THR A 174 8.28 14.74 20.77
CA THR A 174 9.40 14.54 21.69
C THR A 174 8.91 14.27 23.11
N ASN A 175 9.09 13.04 23.59
CA ASN A 175 8.72 12.65 24.96
C ASN A 175 9.92 12.64 25.94
N THR A 176 11.12 12.97 25.45
CA THR A 176 12.37 12.92 26.22
C THR A 176 13.21 14.18 26.01
N ILE A 177 13.90 14.62 27.06
CA ILE A 177 14.82 15.79 27.01
C ILE A 177 16.25 15.33 26.69
N TYR A 178 16.70 14.23 27.30
CA TYR A 178 18.09 13.73 27.22
C TYR A 178 18.21 12.27 26.74
N ALA A 179 17.10 11.54 26.69
CA ALA A 179 17.07 10.11 26.36
C ALA A 179 16.65 9.86 24.90
N ASP A 180 16.82 8.63 24.43
CA ASP A 180 16.32 8.26 23.10
C ASP A 180 14.81 8.42 23.01
N GLY A 181 14.35 9.04 21.93
CA GLY A 181 12.93 9.29 21.68
C GLY A 181 12.33 8.39 20.59
N SER A 182 13.12 7.44 20.06
CA SER A 182 12.66 6.52 19.02
C SER A 182 11.65 5.51 19.59
N PRO A 183 10.56 5.19 18.85
CA PRO A 183 9.60 4.18 19.26
C PRO A 183 10.20 2.78 19.13
N LEU A 184 9.64 1.81 19.87
CA LEU A 184 10.01 0.40 19.74
C LEU A 184 9.38 -0.19 18.48
N ILE A 185 10.18 -0.86 17.64
CA ILE A 185 9.69 -1.55 16.45
C ILE A 185 9.54 -3.04 16.77
N ILE A 186 8.38 -3.59 16.45
CA ILE A 186 8.07 -5.01 16.56
C ILE A 186 7.82 -5.55 15.15
N LEU A 187 8.53 -6.61 14.77
CA LEU A 187 8.29 -7.35 13.53
C LEU A 187 7.78 -8.74 13.90
N ASP A 188 6.57 -9.09 13.46
CA ASP A 188 5.95 -10.40 13.71
C ASP A 188 6.03 -10.86 15.18
N ASN A 189 5.73 -9.93 16.10
CA ASN A 189 5.71 -10.14 17.56
C ASN A 189 7.10 -10.19 18.24
N PHE A 190 8.17 -9.89 17.52
CA PHE A 190 9.51 -9.79 18.08
C PHE A 190 10.07 -8.37 17.98
N PRO A 191 10.74 -7.85 19.03
CA PRO A 191 11.49 -6.60 18.93
C PRO A 191 12.53 -6.66 17.81
N TYR A 192 12.52 -5.63 16.96
CA TYR A 192 13.43 -5.49 15.84
C TYR A 192 14.38 -4.32 16.10
N ASP A 193 15.64 -4.63 16.38
CA ASP A 193 16.72 -3.65 16.59
C ASP A 193 17.51 -3.33 15.29
N GLY A 194 17.08 -3.92 14.16
CA GLY A 194 17.69 -3.74 12.83
C GLY A 194 17.20 -2.49 12.08
N ASP A 195 17.63 -2.35 10.82
CA ASP A 195 17.31 -1.14 10.03
C ASP A 195 15.97 -1.35 9.35
N ILE A 196 14.97 -0.58 9.76
CA ILE A 196 13.65 -0.61 9.17
C ILE A 196 13.66 -0.23 7.68
N ASN A 197 14.68 0.49 7.19
CA ASN A 197 14.84 0.75 5.75
C ASN A 197 15.28 -0.50 4.98
N GLY A 198 15.88 -1.48 5.65
CA GLY A 198 16.25 -2.77 5.06
C GLY A 198 15.07 -3.73 4.90
N LEU A 199 13.92 -3.44 5.51
CA LEU A 199 12.72 -4.24 5.38
C LEU A 199 11.99 -3.89 4.08
N ASN A 200 11.67 -4.91 3.28
CA ASN A 200 10.89 -4.74 2.05
C ASN A 200 9.42 -4.43 2.40
N PRO A 201 8.89 -3.24 2.02
CA PRO A 201 7.52 -2.88 2.36
C PRO A 201 6.47 -3.76 1.68
N ASN A 202 6.83 -4.45 0.58
CA ASN A 202 5.90 -5.33 -0.12
C ASN A 202 5.63 -6.63 0.65
N ASP A 203 6.48 -6.97 1.60
CA ASP A 203 6.32 -8.16 2.45
C ASP A 203 5.51 -7.84 3.71
N ILE A 204 5.21 -6.56 3.96
CA ILE A 204 4.38 -6.11 5.09
C ILE A 204 2.90 -6.16 4.73
N GLU A 205 2.11 -6.83 5.57
CA GLU A 205 0.65 -6.92 5.48
C GLU A 205 -0.04 -5.75 6.17
N SER A 206 0.44 -5.36 7.35
CA SER A 206 -0.12 -4.24 8.09
C SER A 206 0.87 -3.61 9.04
N ILE A 207 0.62 -2.34 9.36
CA ILE A 207 1.39 -1.56 10.34
C ILE A 207 0.42 -1.02 11.37
N THR A 208 0.66 -1.34 12.63
CA THR A 208 -0.12 -0.84 13.77
C THR A 208 0.77 0.02 14.64
N MET A 209 0.41 1.28 14.83
CA MET A 209 1.14 2.21 15.69
C MET A 209 0.37 2.38 17.00
N LEU A 210 0.94 1.93 18.10
CA LEU A 210 0.38 2.03 19.44
C LEU A 210 0.97 3.26 20.13
N LYS A 211 0.11 4.24 20.45
CA LYS A 211 0.54 5.59 20.87
C LYS A 211 0.45 5.83 22.39
N ASP A 212 -0.40 5.06 23.07
CA ASP A 212 -0.68 5.25 24.49
C ASP A 212 -0.15 4.10 25.34
N ALA A 213 0.19 4.41 26.59
CA ALA A 213 0.66 3.45 27.58
C ALA A 213 -0.30 2.26 27.79
N ALA A 214 -1.61 2.48 27.67
CA ALA A 214 -2.60 1.40 27.79
C ALA A 214 -2.43 0.35 26.68
N ALA A 215 -2.15 0.80 25.45
CA ALA A 215 -1.94 -0.06 24.29
C ALA A 215 -0.53 -0.65 24.24
N THR A 216 0.47 0.06 24.80
CA THR A 216 1.87 -0.34 24.76
C THR A 216 2.35 -1.10 26.00
N SER A 217 1.52 -1.20 27.05
CA SER A 217 1.86 -1.81 28.35
C SER A 217 2.41 -3.24 28.25
N ILE A 218 2.02 -3.97 27.20
CA ILE A 218 2.49 -5.34 26.90
C ILE A 218 4.01 -5.37 26.64
N TRP A 219 4.57 -4.29 26.08
CA TRP A 219 5.97 -4.20 25.66
C TRP A 219 6.91 -3.58 26.70
N GLY A 220 6.39 -3.24 27.88
CA GLY A 220 7.17 -2.77 29.03
C GLY A 220 7.81 -1.39 28.85
N ALA A 221 8.93 -1.15 29.55
CA ALA A 221 9.54 0.18 29.67
C ALA A 221 10.07 0.77 28.34
N ARG A 222 10.47 -0.08 27.39
CA ARG A 222 10.92 0.34 26.04
C ARG A 222 9.79 0.90 25.18
N ALA A 223 8.54 0.65 25.60
CA ALA A 223 7.32 1.06 24.91
C ALA A 223 6.85 2.48 25.29
N SER A 224 7.61 3.18 26.15
CA SER A 224 7.30 4.52 26.65
C SER A 224 7.26 5.60 25.55
N ASN A 225 8.03 5.41 24.48
CA ASN A 225 8.02 6.28 23.29
C ASN A 225 7.02 5.82 22.22
N GLY A 226 6.16 4.84 22.53
CA GLY A 226 5.27 4.21 21.57
C GLY A 226 5.83 2.93 20.94
N VAL A 227 4.96 2.17 20.28
CA VAL A 227 5.31 0.90 19.63
C VAL A 227 4.77 0.87 18.20
N ILE A 228 5.58 0.42 17.25
CA ILE A 228 5.18 0.20 15.87
C ILE A 228 5.25 -1.31 15.61
N VAL A 229 4.10 -1.93 15.41
CA VAL A 229 3.96 -3.35 15.11
C VAL A 229 3.82 -3.53 13.60
N LEU A 230 4.81 -4.15 12.99
CA LEU A 230 4.86 -4.59 11.61
C LEU A 230 4.45 -6.06 11.56
N THR A 231 3.43 -6.38 10.75
CA THR A 231 3.01 -7.75 10.50
C THR A 231 3.38 -8.11 9.07
N SER A 232 4.16 -9.17 8.87
CA SER A 232 4.50 -9.65 7.53
C SER A 232 3.37 -10.48 6.92
N LYS A 233 3.32 -10.53 5.59
CA LYS A 233 2.39 -11.35 4.83
C LYS A 233 2.71 -12.82 5.06
N LYS A 234 1.71 -13.57 5.52
CA LYS A 234 1.82 -15.02 5.73
C LYS A 234 1.07 -15.78 4.64
N GLY A 235 1.56 -16.97 4.30
CA GLY A 235 0.84 -17.87 3.39
C GLY A 235 -0.47 -18.32 4.03
N LYS A 236 -1.61 -18.08 3.37
CA LYS A 236 -2.89 -18.66 3.79
C LYS A 236 -3.06 -20.03 3.13
N GLY A 237 -3.52 -21.01 3.91
CA GLY A 237 -3.94 -22.30 3.38
C GLY A 237 -5.26 -22.20 2.63
N ASP A 238 -5.60 -23.23 1.87
CA ASP A 238 -6.91 -23.39 1.20
C ASP A 238 -7.25 -22.32 0.13
N GLN A 239 -6.22 -21.64 -0.40
CA GLN A 239 -6.31 -20.73 -1.53
C GLN A 239 -5.37 -21.16 -2.67
N PRO A 240 -5.74 -20.93 -3.94
CA PRO A 240 -4.85 -21.20 -5.06
C PRO A 240 -3.57 -20.35 -4.99
N LEU A 241 -2.47 -20.88 -5.54
CA LEU A 241 -1.19 -20.17 -5.61
C LEU A 241 -1.39 -18.81 -6.28
N THR A 242 -1.09 -17.74 -5.54
CA THR A 242 -1.15 -16.37 -6.04
C THR A 242 0.25 -15.82 -6.12
N VAL A 243 0.67 -15.41 -7.32
CA VAL A 243 1.99 -14.81 -7.57
C VAL A 243 1.77 -13.34 -7.95
N SER A 244 2.37 -12.43 -7.19
CA SER A 244 2.34 -10.99 -7.46
C SER A 244 3.72 -10.50 -7.86
N LEU A 245 3.82 -9.85 -9.02
CA LEU A 245 5.02 -9.16 -9.48
C LEU A 245 4.79 -7.66 -9.42
N ASN A 246 5.63 -6.94 -8.66
CA ASN A 246 5.60 -5.49 -8.59
C ASN A 246 6.84 -4.92 -9.28
N ALA A 247 6.63 -4.08 -10.29
CA ALA A 247 7.69 -3.35 -10.98
C ALA A 247 7.38 -1.85 -10.90
N VAL A 248 8.28 -1.08 -10.28
CA VAL A 248 8.16 0.37 -10.13
C VAL A 248 9.21 1.03 -11.01
N ASN A 249 8.77 1.88 -11.93
CA ASN A 249 9.65 2.74 -12.72
C ASN A 249 9.31 4.20 -12.38
N SER A 250 10.23 4.91 -11.73
CA SER A 250 10.05 6.32 -11.36
C SER A 250 10.90 7.21 -12.27
N PHE A 251 10.25 8.14 -12.97
CA PHE A 251 10.93 9.21 -13.70
C PHE A 251 10.74 10.50 -12.90
N SER A 252 11.85 11.13 -12.51
CA SER A 252 11.83 12.43 -11.85
C SER A 252 12.37 13.49 -12.82
N PRO A 253 11.68 14.62 -13.04
CA PRO A 253 12.22 15.71 -13.84
C PRO A 253 13.45 16.30 -13.15
N ARG A 254 14.32 16.95 -13.93
CA ARG A 254 15.44 17.71 -13.35
C ARG A 254 14.89 18.73 -12.34
N PRO A 255 15.48 18.84 -11.15
CA PRO A 255 15.02 19.80 -10.16
C PRO A 255 15.17 21.21 -10.70
N ASP A 256 14.11 22.01 -10.56
CA ASP A 256 14.15 23.42 -10.91
C ASP A 256 14.82 24.24 -9.78
N LEU A 257 16.12 24.50 -9.95
CA LEU A 257 16.90 25.32 -9.02
C LEU A 257 16.45 26.79 -8.96
N THR A 258 15.62 27.24 -9.90
CA THR A 258 15.10 28.62 -9.95
C THR A 258 13.73 28.80 -9.31
N TYR A 259 13.08 27.70 -8.91
CA TYR A 259 11.76 27.73 -8.27
C TYR A 259 11.79 28.36 -6.87
N GLY A 260 12.83 28.06 -6.08
CA GLY A 260 13.05 28.73 -4.80
C GLY A 260 13.41 30.20 -5.04
N LYS A 261 12.60 31.12 -4.50
CA LYS A 261 12.84 32.57 -4.65
C LYS A 261 13.79 33.15 -3.58
N ASP A 262 14.07 32.38 -2.54
CA ASP A 262 14.81 32.82 -1.35
C ASP A 262 16.31 32.50 -1.42
N PHE A 263 16.92 32.57 -2.60
CA PHE A 263 18.38 32.45 -2.73
C PHE A 263 19.03 33.82 -2.57
N ILE A 264 20.03 33.90 -1.70
CA ILE A 264 20.93 35.04 -1.65
C ILE A 264 21.76 35.08 -2.94
N ASN A 265 21.81 36.22 -3.61
CA ASN A 265 22.66 36.36 -4.79
C ASN A 265 24.15 36.34 -4.38
N ALA A 266 25.04 36.02 -5.31
CA ALA A 266 26.47 35.89 -5.03
C ALA A 266 27.07 37.17 -4.44
N LYS A 267 26.61 38.34 -4.89
CA LYS A 267 27.08 39.64 -4.39
C LYS A 267 26.77 39.82 -2.90
N ASP A 268 25.52 39.60 -2.50
CA ASP A 268 25.07 39.78 -1.11
C ASP A 268 25.70 38.73 -0.20
N TYR A 269 25.94 37.52 -0.71
CA TYR A 269 26.68 36.48 0.00
C TYR A 269 28.16 36.86 0.21
N ILE A 270 28.83 37.39 -0.81
CA ILE A 270 30.20 37.92 -0.70
C ILE A 270 30.29 39.05 0.32
N ASP A 271 29.31 39.96 0.31
CA ASP A 271 29.25 41.07 1.26
C ASP A 271 29.07 40.56 2.71
N LEU A 272 28.27 39.50 2.91
CA LEU A 272 28.16 38.83 4.21
C LEU A 272 29.49 38.18 4.65
N GLU A 273 30.19 37.48 3.75
CA GLU A 273 31.48 36.86 4.04
C GLU A 273 32.54 37.89 4.42
N LYS A 274 32.55 39.07 3.79
CA LYS A 274 33.42 40.19 4.20
C LYS A 274 33.13 40.63 5.63
N VAL A 275 31.86 40.85 5.99
CA VAL A 275 31.47 41.25 7.35
C VAL A 275 31.89 40.20 8.38
N PHE A 276 31.72 38.92 8.07
CA PHE A 276 32.15 37.83 8.96
C PHE A 276 33.67 37.72 9.08
N PHE A 277 34.40 37.99 8.00
CA PHE A 277 35.86 38.03 7.99
C PHE A 277 36.41 39.21 8.81
N GLU A 278 35.80 40.39 8.71
CA GLU A 278 36.15 41.56 9.53
C GLU A 278 35.89 41.33 11.02
N LYS A 279 34.82 40.59 11.34
CA LYS A 279 34.50 40.18 12.73
C LYS A 279 35.36 39.04 13.26
N GLY A 280 36.30 38.51 12.48
CA GLY A 280 37.22 37.45 12.90
C GLY A 280 36.59 36.05 13.02
N ILE A 281 35.40 35.83 12.46
CA ILE A 281 34.68 34.54 12.58
C ILE A 281 35.47 33.37 11.97
N TYR A 282 36.29 33.64 10.95
CA TYR A 282 37.07 32.63 10.25
C TYR A 282 38.49 32.41 10.82
N ASP A 283 38.95 33.24 11.76
CA ASP A 283 40.34 33.21 12.24
C ASP A 283 40.68 31.85 12.89
N ALA A 284 39.78 31.32 13.72
CA ALA A 284 39.95 30.01 14.36
C ALA A 284 40.05 28.85 13.36
N ARG A 285 39.26 28.91 12.27
CA ARG A 285 39.27 27.88 11.21
C ARG A 285 40.53 27.94 10.35
N TYR A 286 41.12 29.13 10.22
CA TYR A 286 42.37 29.30 9.50
C TYR A 286 43.57 28.79 10.32
N SER A 287 43.57 29.03 11.63
CA SER A 287 44.62 28.53 12.54
C SER A 287 44.52 27.04 12.87
N ASP A 288 43.43 26.39 12.47
CA ASP A 288 43.22 24.96 12.71
C ASP A 288 44.24 24.13 11.91
N ALA A 289 44.91 23.20 12.60
CA ALA A 289 45.85 22.25 12.01
C ALA A 289 45.20 21.36 10.93
N SER A 290 43.88 21.17 10.99
CA SER A 290 43.10 20.41 10.01
C SER A 290 42.94 21.12 8.65
N LYS A 291 43.18 22.44 8.59
CA LYS A 291 42.98 23.30 7.40
C LYS A 291 41.66 23.02 6.68
N SER A 292 40.56 23.10 7.42
CA SER A 292 39.22 22.98 6.83
C SER A 292 39.06 23.94 5.64
N PRO A 293 38.57 23.46 4.48
CA PRO A 293 38.46 24.28 3.28
C PRO A 293 37.52 25.46 3.53
N LEU A 294 37.99 26.66 3.20
CA LEU A 294 37.23 27.91 3.26
C LEU A 294 36.71 28.29 1.87
N SER A 295 35.66 29.11 1.83
CA SER A 295 35.20 29.74 0.60
C SER A 295 36.37 30.42 -0.13
N PRO A 296 36.41 30.40 -1.48
CA PRO A 296 37.42 31.11 -2.27
C PRO A 296 37.53 32.59 -1.89
N VAL A 297 36.40 33.25 -1.60
CA VAL A 297 36.31 34.65 -1.21
C VAL A 297 37.04 34.90 0.11
N VAL A 298 36.74 34.11 1.15
CA VAL A 298 37.44 34.17 2.45
C VAL A 298 38.93 33.90 2.29
N THR A 299 39.30 32.96 1.41
CA THR A 299 40.69 32.64 1.11
C THR A 299 41.42 33.83 0.48
N TRP A 300 40.79 34.53 -0.47
CA TRP A 300 41.38 35.73 -1.09
C TRP A 300 41.50 36.88 -0.09
N LEU A 301 40.48 37.12 0.75
CA LEU A 301 40.53 38.12 1.81
C LEU A 301 41.68 37.85 2.78
N TYR A 302 41.92 36.58 3.10
CA TYR A 302 43.05 36.18 3.93
C TYR A 302 44.40 36.35 3.24
N GLN A 303 44.50 36.02 1.95
CA GLN A 303 45.71 36.27 1.15
C GLN A 303 46.04 37.76 1.10
N HIS A 304 45.00 38.60 0.95
CA HIS A 304 45.13 40.05 0.95
C HIS A 304 45.59 40.59 2.30
N ARG A 305 44.98 40.15 3.41
CA ARG A 305 45.40 40.49 4.78
C ARG A 305 46.88 40.15 5.06
N ASN A 306 47.42 39.13 4.40
CA ASN A 306 48.83 38.71 4.52
C ASN A 306 49.73 39.21 3.38
N ASN A 307 49.31 40.24 2.65
CA ASN A 307 50.08 40.86 1.56
C ASN A 307 50.50 39.90 0.45
N LYS A 308 49.74 38.80 0.22
CA LYS A 308 50.02 37.83 -0.85
C LYS A 308 49.36 38.20 -2.19
N ILE A 309 48.36 39.07 -2.16
CA ILE A 309 47.68 39.60 -3.35
C ILE A 309 47.48 41.11 -3.18
N SER A 310 47.45 41.85 -4.29
CA SER A 310 47.21 43.30 -4.29
C SER A 310 45.72 43.64 -4.12
N ASP A 311 45.42 44.89 -3.75
CA ASP A 311 44.04 45.40 -3.72
C ASP A 311 43.33 45.21 -5.06
N THR A 312 44.04 45.50 -6.16
CA THR A 312 43.52 45.35 -7.52
C THR A 312 43.20 43.91 -7.88
N ASP A 313 44.05 42.96 -7.46
CA ASP A 313 43.82 41.53 -7.71
C ASP A 313 42.62 41.01 -6.91
N LEU A 314 42.49 41.44 -5.65
CA LEU A 314 41.35 41.07 -4.81
C LEU A 314 40.04 41.59 -5.42
N ASP A 315 39.98 42.86 -5.78
CA ASP A 315 38.79 43.47 -6.37
C ASP A 315 38.38 42.79 -7.69
N GLN A 316 39.35 42.43 -8.53
CA GLN A 316 39.07 41.71 -9.77
C GLN A 316 38.45 40.34 -9.50
N ARG A 317 38.99 39.58 -8.54
CA ARG A 317 38.47 38.25 -8.16
C ARG A 317 37.09 38.33 -7.50
N LEU A 318 36.85 39.33 -6.66
CA LEU A 318 35.54 39.54 -6.05
C LEU A 318 34.49 39.94 -7.08
N ARG A 319 34.84 40.80 -8.05
CA ARG A 319 33.93 41.19 -9.14
C ARG A 319 33.58 40.00 -10.03
N SER A 320 34.55 39.15 -10.38
CA SER A 320 34.26 37.96 -11.18
C SER A 320 33.36 36.99 -10.43
N ALA A 321 33.62 36.76 -9.13
CA ALA A 321 32.80 35.89 -8.29
C ALA A 321 31.37 36.42 -8.09
N ALA A 322 31.19 37.73 -7.98
CA ALA A 322 29.87 38.35 -7.82
C ALA A 322 28.93 38.19 -9.03
N GLN A 323 29.48 37.85 -10.20
CA GLN A 323 28.71 37.59 -11.43
C GLN A 323 28.30 36.13 -11.61
N ILE A 324 28.78 35.23 -10.75
CA ILE A 324 28.51 33.79 -10.87
C ILE A 324 27.14 33.48 -10.23
N ASP A 325 26.26 32.82 -11.00
CA ASP A 325 25.08 32.16 -10.44
C ASP A 325 25.39 30.68 -10.23
N LEU A 326 25.51 30.27 -8.97
CA LEU A 326 25.76 28.89 -8.58
C LEU A 326 24.68 27.93 -9.10
N ARG A 327 23.47 28.40 -9.39
CA ARG A 327 22.39 27.58 -9.95
C ARG A 327 22.68 27.19 -11.39
N ASP A 328 23.29 28.08 -12.17
CA ASP A 328 23.67 27.81 -13.55
C ASP A 328 24.88 26.89 -13.65
N GLU A 329 25.77 26.93 -12.65
CA GLU A 329 26.82 25.94 -12.48
C GLU A 329 26.24 24.58 -12.07
N ALA A 330 25.39 24.53 -11.06
CA ALA A 330 24.78 23.28 -10.59
C ALA A 330 23.95 22.59 -11.69
N LYS A 331 23.24 23.35 -12.53
CA LYS A 331 22.51 22.81 -13.70
C LYS A 331 23.39 22.08 -14.71
N ARG A 332 24.69 22.37 -14.78
CA ARG A 332 25.63 21.65 -15.68
C ARG A 332 25.96 20.25 -15.18
N TYR A 333 25.73 19.98 -13.89
CA TYR A 333 26.09 18.73 -13.22
C TYR A 333 24.86 17.91 -12.76
N LEU A 334 23.64 18.33 -13.13
CA LEU A 334 22.34 17.68 -12.80
C LEU A 334 21.62 17.16 -14.06
#